data_AF-A0A537RTV4-F1
#
_entry.id   AF-A0A537RTV4-F1
#
_cell.length_a   1.000
_cell.length_b   1.000
_cell.length_c   1.000
_cell.angle_alpha   90.00
_cell.angle_beta   90.00
_cell.angle_gamma   90.00
#
_symmetry.space_group_name_H-M   'P 1'
#
loop_
_entity.id
_entity.type
_entity.pdbx_description
1 polymer ?
#
loop_
_entity_poly.entity_id
_entity_poly.type
_entity_poly.pdbx_seq_one_letter_code
_entity_poly.pdbx_strand_id
1 'polypeptide(L)'
;TVATIGENRKMLIFPADEVPEMGRGKGVRLQRYKDGGLSDVRVFKKADGLAWLDPAGRTFTLPMSELRDWVGQRAQAGRLAPRGFPKSNKFGPAF
;
A
#
# COMPACT_ATOMS: atom_id res chain seq x y z
N THR A 1 -9.66 1.40 -3.05
CA THR A 1 -8.97 1.04 -1.80
C THR A 1 -7.56 1.55 -1.87
N VAL A 2 -6.93 1.83 -0.73
CA VAL A 2 -5.57 2.40 -0.66
C VAL A 2 -4.63 1.34 -0.14
N ALA A 3 -3.53 1.09 -0.87
CA ALA A 3 -2.38 0.33 -0.42
C ALA A 3 -1.22 1.29 -0.11
N THR A 4 -0.56 1.10 1.02
CA THR A 4 0.64 1.83 1.39
C THR A 4 1.77 0.86 1.65
N ILE A 5 3.00 1.30 1.44
CA ILE A 5 4.21 0.56 1.80
C ILE A 5 5.19 1.51 2.49
N GLY A 6 5.70 1.09 3.65
CA GLY A 6 6.74 1.80 4.39
C GLY A 6 8.14 1.44 3.95
N GLU A 7 9.10 2.30 4.27
CA GLU A 7 10.53 2.01 4.13
C GLU A 7 10.94 0.75 4.93
N ASN A 8 10.26 0.49 6.05
CA ASN A 8 10.40 -0.72 6.86
C ASN A 8 9.77 -1.99 6.23
N ARG A 9 9.43 -1.96 4.94
CA ARG A 9 8.80 -3.06 4.18
C ARG A 9 7.43 -3.49 4.69
N LYS A 10 6.75 -2.71 5.53
CA LYS A 10 5.39 -3.03 5.96
C LYS A 10 4.36 -2.42 5.02
N MET A 11 3.43 -3.23 4.55
CA MET A 11 2.28 -2.86 3.75
C MET A 11 1.01 -2.83 4.58
N LEU A 12 0.15 -1.86 4.30
CA LEU A 12 -1.20 -1.76 4.85
C LEU A 12 -2.18 -1.45 3.71
N ILE A 13 -3.33 -2.11 3.72
CA ILE A 13 -4.42 -1.86 2.80
C ILE A 13 -5.63 -1.44 3.61
N PHE A 14 -6.21 -0.29 3.28
CA PHE A 14 -7.40 0.22 3.95
C PHE A 14 -8.40 0.84 2.95
N PRO A 15 -9.67 0.95 3.33
CA PRO A 15 -10.70 1.61 2.53
C PRO A 15 -10.37 3.09 2.25
N ALA A 16 -10.72 3.59 1.05
CA ALA A 16 -10.34 4.96 0.65
C ALA A 16 -11.15 6.05 1.38
N ASP A 17 -12.37 5.70 1.79
CA ASP A 17 -13.29 6.46 2.64
C ASP A 17 -12.73 6.74 4.05
N GLU A 18 -11.71 6.00 4.50
CA GLU A 18 -11.03 6.34 5.76
C GLU A 18 -10.09 7.56 5.61
N VAL A 19 -9.80 8.03 4.39
CA VAL A 19 -9.03 9.24 4.13
C VAL A 19 -9.98 10.42 3.94
N PRO A 20 -10.08 11.34 4.91
CA PRO A 20 -10.95 12.51 4.75
C PRO A 20 -10.40 13.47 3.70
N GLU A 21 -11.31 14.08 2.95
CA GLU A 21 -10.99 15.24 2.13
C GLU A 21 -10.74 16.45 3.03
N MET A 22 -9.63 17.16 2.80
CA MET A 22 -9.21 18.27 3.64
C MET A 22 -8.94 19.50 2.79
N GLY A 23 -9.49 20.66 3.18
CA GLY A 23 -9.26 21.93 2.46
C GLY A 23 -7.83 22.48 2.63
N ARG A 24 -7.16 22.18 3.75
CA ARG A 24 -5.74 22.51 4.02
C ARG A 24 -5.23 21.78 5.26
N GLY A 25 -3.92 21.71 5.42
CA GLY A 25 -3.25 21.19 6.62
C GLY A 25 -2.16 20.16 6.31
N LYS A 26 -1.57 19.57 7.34
CA LYS A 26 -0.51 18.55 7.21
C LYS A 26 -1.02 17.19 6.68
N GLY A 27 -2.32 17.06 6.45
CA GLY A 27 -2.96 15.82 6.05
C GLY A 27 -3.17 14.84 7.21
N VAL A 28 -3.62 13.64 6.85
CA VAL A 28 -3.82 12.52 7.80
C VAL A 28 -2.72 11.48 7.68
N ARG A 29 -2.46 10.77 8.78
CA ARG A 29 -1.54 9.62 8.76
C ARG A 29 -2.19 8.45 8.01
N LEU A 30 -1.49 7.94 7.00
CA LEU A 30 -1.92 6.75 6.24
C LEU A 30 -1.48 5.44 6.91
N GLN A 31 -0.25 5.39 7.42
CA GLN A 31 0.33 4.21 8.08
C GLN A 31 1.29 4.67 9.20
N ARG A 32 1.40 3.89 10.28
CA ARG A 32 2.30 4.16 11.39
C ARG A 32 3.63 3.43 11.22
N TYR A 33 4.73 4.13 11.45
CA TYR A 33 6.08 3.59 11.41
C TYR A 33 6.74 3.74 12.79
N LYS A 34 7.56 2.76 13.18
CA LYS A 34 8.47 2.90 14.33
C LYS A 34 9.73 3.66 13.91
N ASP A 35 10.20 3.36 12.70
CA ASP A 35 11.39 3.85 12.03
C ASP A 35 11.09 4.02 10.53
N GLY A 36 11.70 5.02 9.92
CA GLY A 36 11.47 5.40 8.52
C GLY A 36 10.13 6.09 8.26
N GLY A 37 9.79 6.18 6.97
CA GLY A 37 8.58 6.84 6.48
C GLY A 37 7.75 6.01 5.50
N LEU A 38 6.79 6.71 4.88
CA LEU A 38 6.01 6.19 3.78
C LEU A 38 6.88 6.12 2.53
N SER A 39 7.00 4.93 1.94
CA SER A 39 7.77 4.72 0.72
C SER A 39 6.93 4.93 -0.52
N ASP A 40 5.72 4.35 -0.59
CA ASP A 40 4.85 4.48 -1.76
C ASP A 40 3.37 4.26 -1.41
N VAL A 41 2.48 4.74 -2.27
CA VAL A 41 1.02 4.61 -2.15
C VAL A 41 0.42 4.24 -3.49
N ARG A 42 -0.54 3.31 -3.49
CA ARG A 42 -1.32 2.95 -4.66
C ARG A 42 -2.80 2.90 -4.33
N VAL A 43 -3.61 3.58 -5.14
CA VAL A 43 -5.07 3.43 -5.12
C VAL A 43 -5.46 2.47 -6.23
N PHE A 44 -6.30 1.50 -5.91
CA PHE A 44 -6.78 0.50 -6.87
C PHE A 44 -8.22 0.09 -6.58
N LYS A 45 -8.92 -0.44 -7.58
CA LYS A 45 -10.25 -1.03 -7.40
C LYS A 45 -10.09 -2.43 -6.83
N LYS A 46 -10.95 -2.79 -5.87
CA LYS A 46 -10.91 -4.12 -5.25
C LYS A 46 -11.08 -5.26 -6.28
N ALA A 47 -11.83 -5.01 -7.35
CA ALA A 47 -12.08 -5.97 -8.43
C ALA A 47 -10.82 -6.28 -9.27
N ASP A 48 -9.93 -5.29 -9.43
CA ASP A 48 -8.73 -5.42 -10.27
C ASP A 48 -7.56 -6.05 -9.50
N GLY A 49 -7.62 -6.02 -8.16
CA GLY A 49 -6.52 -6.46 -7.30
C GLY A 49 -5.38 -5.46 -7.23
N LEU A 50 -4.36 -5.80 -6.44
CA LEU A 50 -3.17 -4.97 -6.27
C LEU A 50 -2.08 -5.44 -7.22
N ALA A 51 -1.76 -4.62 -8.20
CA ALA A 51 -0.64 -4.83 -9.10
C ALA A 51 0.64 -4.18 -8.59
N TRP A 52 1.80 -4.72 -8.96
CA TRP A 52 3.11 -4.05 -8.87
C TRP A 52 4.10 -4.62 -9.89
N LEU A 53 5.19 -3.90 -10.16
CA LEU A 53 6.29 -4.43 -10.95
C LEU A 53 7.29 -5.20 -10.07
N ASP A 54 7.67 -6.39 -10.52
CA ASP A 54 8.81 -7.09 -9.96
C ASP A 54 10.15 -6.45 -10.41
N PRO A 55 11.29 -6.86 -9.82
CA PRO A 55 12.59 -6.34 -10.22
C PRO A 55 12.99 -6.63 -11.69
N ALA A 56 12.31 -7.57 -12.36
CA ALA A 56 12.52 -7.91 -13.76
C ALA A 56 11.56 -7.14 -14.70
N GLY A 57 10.77 -6.19 -14.16
CA GLY A 57 9.84 -5.36 -14.93
C GLY A 57 8.52 -6.05 -15.30
N ARG A 58 8.22 -7.21 -14.72
CA ARG A 58 6.96 -7.93 -14.97
C ARG A 58 5.88 -7.45 -14.01
N THR A 59 4.65 -7.32 -14.50
CA THR A 59 3.49 -7.00 -13.67
C THR A 59 3.05 -8.24 -12.89
N PHE A 60 3.03 -8.12 -11.58
CA PHE A 60 2.46 -9.09 -10.66
C PHE A 60 1.18 -8.52 -10.06
N THR A 61 0.11 -9.31 -10.02
CA THR A 61 -1.21 -8.86 -9.53
C THR A 61 -1.74 -9.84 -8.50
N LEU A 62 -2.10 -9.36 -7.32
CA LEU A 62 -2.81 -10.15 -6.31
C LEU A 62 -4.30 -9.78 -6.25
N PRO A 63 -5.21 -10.77 -6.29
CA PRO A 63 -6.62 -10.52 -6.05
C PRO A 63 -6.86 -10.16 -4.59
N MET A 64 -7.97 -9.45 -4.33
CA MET A 64 -8.33 -9.03 -2.96
C MET A 64 -8.47 -10.20 -1.97
N SER A 65 -8.82 -11.39 -2.46
CA SER A 65 -8.90 -12.61 -1.65
C SER A 65 -7.57 -13.03 -1.02
N GLU A 66 -6.46 -12.75 -1.70
CA GLU A 66 -5.10 -13.05 -1.22
C GLU A 66 -4.51 -11.90 -0.39
N LEU A 67 -5.09 -10.71 -0.46
CA LEU A 67 -4.61 -9.52 0.23
C LEU A 67 -5.13 -9.37 1.67
N ARG A 68 -5.94 -10.32 2.16
CA ARG A 68 -6.65 -10.22 3.45
C ARG A 68 -5.75 -9.92 4.63
N ASP A 69 -4.55 -10.49 4.66
CA ASP A 69 -3.59 -10.31 5.77
C ASP A 69 -3.05 -8.88 5.89
N TRP A 70 -3.10 -8.10 4.81
CA TRP A 70 -2.68 -6.70 4.78
C TRP A 70 -3.83 -5.73 4.97
N VAL A 71 -5.08 -6.22 4.95
CA VAL A 71 -6.26 -5.38 5.20
C VAL A 71 -6.32 -5.01 6.68
N GLY A 72 -6.45 -3.73 6.96
CA GLY A 72 -6.59 -3.20 8.31
C GLY A 72 -7.17 -1.79 8.31
N GLN A 73 -7.16 -1.16 9.48
CA GLN A 73 -7.58 0.24 9.63
C GLN A 73 -6.45 1.19 9.26
N ARG A 74 -6.79 2.36 8.71
CA ARG A 74 -5.85 3.44 8.44
C ARG A 74 -5.02 3.76 9.69
N ALA A 75 -3.77 4.13 9.48
CA ALA A 75 -2.78 4.45 10.50
C ALA A 75 -2.31 3.28 11.38
N GLN A 76 -2.70 2.03 11.09
CA GLN A 76 -2.02 0.85 11.63
C GLN A 76 -0.60 0.70 11.07
N ALA A 77 0.18 -0.21 11.65
CA ALA A 77 1.57 -0.44 11.23
C ALA A 77 1.69 -1.28 9.94
N GLY A 78 0.67 -2.06 9.60
CA GLY A 78 0.72 -3.01 8.49
C GLY A 78 1.53 -4.29 8.77
N ARG A 79 1.64 -5.14 7.76
CA ARG A 79 2.36 -6.42 7.76
C ARG A 79 3.50 -6.41 6.76
N LEU A 80 4.49 -7.29 6.89
CA LEU A 80 5.57 -7.39 5.89
C LEU A 80 5.01 -7.57 4.48
N ALA A 81 5.56 -6.85 3.51
CA ALA A 81 5.08 -6.87 2.13
C ALA A 81 5.01 -8.29 1.57
N PRO A 82 4.05 -8.58 0.66
CA PRO A 82 3.90 -9.88 0.03
C PRO A 82 5.19 -10.41 -0.59
N ARG A 83 5.25 -11.73 -0.75
CA ARG A 83 6.35 -12.36 -1.51
C ARG A 83 6.34 -11.81 -2.94
N GLY A 84 7.52 -11.54 -3.48
CA GLY A 84 7.66 -10.93 -4.80
C GLY A 84 7.53 -9.40 -4.83
N PHE A 85 7.22 -8.73 -3.71
CA PHE A 85 7.23 -7.27 -3.66
C PHE A 85 8.66 -6.72 -3.80
N PRO A 86 8.90 -5.74 -4.69
CA PRO A 86 10.23 -5.27 -5.04
C PRO A 86 10.97 -4.66 -3.85
N LYS A 87 12.30 -4.82 -3.84
CA LYS A 87 13.19 -4.30 -2.79
C LYS A 87 13.22 -2.76 -2.74
N SER A 88 12.83 -2.10 -3.84
CA SER A 88 12.71 -0.64 -3.89
C SER A 88 11.55 -0.09 -3.05
N ASN A 89 10.67 -0.96 -2.54
CA ASN A 89 9.43 -0.58 -1.85
C ASN A 89 8.52 0.31 -2.71
N LYS A 90 8.59 0.20 -4.03
CA LYS A 90 7.73 0.92 -4.98
C LYS A 90 6.78 -0.05 -5.65
N PHE A 91 5.54 0.34 -5.87
CA PHE A 91 4.63 -0.47 -6.67
C PHE A 91 4.97 -0.43 -8.18
N GLY A 92 5.82 0.52 -8.62
CA GLY A 92 6.18 0.72 -10.02
C GLY A 92 5.24 1.68 -10.75
N PRO A 93 5.33 1.84 -12.08
CA PRO A 93 4.35 2.57 -12.86
C PRO A 93 2.99 1.86 -12.74
N ALA A 94 1.96 2.64 -12.43
CA ALA A 94 0.58 2.31 -12.73
C ALA A 94 0.16 3.34 -13.77
N PHE A 95 -0.32 2.88 -14.91
CA PHE A 95 -1.31 3.63 -15.67
C PHE A 95 -2.61 2.87 -15.48
#